data_AF-U2QHA8-F1
#
_entry.id   AF-U2QHA8-F1
#
_cell.length_a   1.000
_cell.length_b   1.000
_cell.length_c   1.000
_cell.angle_alpha   90.00
_cell.angle_beta   90.00
_cell.angle_gamma   90.00
#
_symmetry.space_group_name_H-M   'P 1'
#
loop_
_entity.id
_entity.type
_entity.pdbx_description
1 polymer ?
#
loop_
_entity_poly.entity_id
_entity_poly.type
_entity_poly.pdbx_seq_one_letter_code
_entity_poly.pdbx_strand_id
1 'polypeptide(L)'
;MATTTGQPILVHNDTACTQGDDLPRGGVYTLSDPDTGEVVRTGRTNDLARRQSEHQRNSVTENLQFDAVHYTDNYAEQRGLEQIVYDKNPQAMASNGGLNKVRPISPKNKNRESYMDAANKHLEHDEGGS
;
A
#
# COMPACT_ATOMS: atom_id res chain seq x y z
N MET A 1 38.93 35.96 -40.52
CA MET A 1 37.55 36.18 -40.97
C MET A 1 36.86 34.82 -40.99
N ALA A 2 35.63 34.76 -40.48
CA ALA A 2 34.73 33.60 -40.30
C ALA A 2 35.02 32.66 -39.10
N THR A 3 34.61 33.11 -37.92
CA THR A 3 34.18 32.26 -36.80
C THR A 3 32.81 31.66 -37.13
N THR A 4 32.74 30.35 -37.38
CA THR A 4 31.48 29.61 -37.38
C THR A 4 31.18 29.15 -35.96
N THR A 5 30.24 29.85 -35.34
CA THR A 5 29.59 29.46 -34.09
C THR A 5 28.78 28.20 -34.34
N GLY A 6 29.32 27.04 -33.96
CA GLY A 6 28.54 25.82 -33.81
C GLY A 6 27.63 25.97 -32.59
N GLN A 7 26.33 26.17 -32.84
CA GLN A 7 25.31 26.15 -31.79
C GLN A 7 25.37 24.81 -31.04
N PRO A 8 25.23 24.79 -29.69
CA PRO A 8 25.05 23.54 -28.98
C PRO A 8 23.74 22.92 -29.44
N ILE A 9 23.83 21.73 -30.04
CA ILE A 9 22.69 20.87 -30.30
C ILE A 9 22.16 20.44 -28.93
N LEU A 10 21.22 21.19 -28.36
CA LEU A 10 20.35 20.66 -27.32
C LEU A 10 19.50 19.60 -28.00
N VAL A 11 19.99 18.37 -28.00
CA VAL A 11 19.14 17.21 -28.11
C VAL A 11 18.27 17.25 -26.86
N HIS A 12 17.09 17.87 -26.98
CA HIS A 12 15.98 17.50 -26.12
C HIS A 12 15.66 16.06 -26.48
N ASN A 13 16.37 15.12 -25.85
CA ASN A 13 15.88 13.76 -25.71
C ASN A 13 14.77 13.83 -24.66
N ASP A 14 13.71 14.57 -24.99
CA ASP A 14 12.41 14.49 -24.35
C ASP A 14 11.75 13.20 -24.83
N THR A 15 12.46 12.10 -24.63
CA THR A 15 11.82 10.88 -24.19
C THR A 15 11.86 10.97 -22.67
N ALA A 16 11.07 11.91 -22.14
CA ALA A 16 10.38 11.64 -20.91
C ALA A 16 9.53 10.39 -21.20
N CYS A 17 10.11 9.21 -21.01
CA CYS A 17 9.32 8.12 -20.49
C CYS A 17 8.80 8.65 -19.15
N THR A 18 7.62 9.28 -19.20
CA THR A 18 6.71 9.49 -18.08
C THR A 18 6.44 8.11 -17.49
N GLN A 19 7.40 7.63 -16.72
CA GLN A 19 7.28 6.52 -15.80
C GLN A 19 7.14 7.16 -14.42
N GLY A 20 6.05 7.89 -14.27
CA GLY A 20 5.59 8.50 -13.05
C GLY A 20 4.07 8.56 -13.19
N ASP A 21 3.37 8.08 -12.17
CA ASP A 21 1.92 8.18 -11.99
C ASP A 21 1.01 7.15 -12.69
N ASP A 22 1.06 5.88 -12.28
CA ASP A 22 -0.21 5.12 -12.17
C ASP A 22 -0.13 3.95 -11.19
N LEU A 23 0.66 4.08 -10.11
CA LEU A 23 0.41 3.22 -8.95
C LEU A 23 -0.91 3.66 -8.34
N PRO A 24 -1.83 2.72 -8.04
CA PRO A 24 -3.08 3.06 -7.37
C PRO A 24 -2.83 3.90 -6.12
N ARG A 25 -3.66 4.91 -5.89
CA ARG A 25 -3.48 5.83 -4.76
C ARG A 25 -3.78 5.14 -3.42
N GLY A 26 -4.76 4.25 -3.45
CA GLY A 26 -5.20 3.43 -2.34
C GLY A 26 -4.45 2.10 -2.23
N GLY A 27 -4.84 1.34 -1.21
CA GLY A 27 -4.25 0.03 -0.97
C GLY A 27 -4.38 -0.44 0.47
N VAL A 28 -3.53 -1.39 0.81
CA VAL A 28 -3.40 -2.01 2.13
C VAL A 28 -2.02 -1.67 2.68
N TYR A 29 -1.96 -1.41 3.99
CA TYR A 29 -0.74 -1.06 4.70
C TYR A 29 -0.63 -1.81 6.03
N THR A 30 0.59 -1.84 6.55
CA THR A 30 0.91 -2.28 7.91
C THR A 30 1.52 -1.13 8.71
N LEU A 31 1.34 -1.16 10.03
CA LEU A 31 2.21 -0.45 10.95
C LEU A 31 3.02 -1.45 11.75
N SER A 32 4.33 -1.28 11.79
CA SER A 32 5.25 -2.11 12.54
C SER A 32 5.98 -1.31 13.62
N ASP A 33 6.31 -2.01 14.71
CA ASP A 33 7.26 -1.50 15.70
C ASP A 33 8.65 -1.44 15.05
N PRO A 34 9.33 -0.27 15.05
CA PRO A 34 10.62 -0.12 14.38
C PRO A 34 11.77 -0.86 15.08
N ASP A 35 11.63 -1.17 16.38
CA ASP A 35 12.67 -1.86 17.16
C ASP A 35 12.58 -3.38 16.97
N THR A 36 11.37 -3.94 16.94
CA THR A 36 11.16 -5.39 16.80
C THR A 36 10.85 -5.85 15.37
N GLY A 37 10.38 -4.93 14.52
CA GLY A 37 9.84 -5.23 13.20
C GLY A 37 8.45 -5.89 13.23
N GLU A 38 7.85 -6.09 14.41
CA GLU A 38 6.56 -6.76 14.52
C GLU A 38 5.42 -5.87 14.01
N VAL A 39 4.59 -6.40 13.12
CA VAL A 39 3.38 -5.71 12.67
C VAL A 39 2.37 -5.64 13.81
N VAL A 40 2.10 -4.42 14.28
CA VAL A 40 1.14 -4.14 15.35
C VAL A 40 -0.22 -3.68 14.83
N ARG A 41 -0.32 -3.26 13.56
CA ARG A 41 -1.58 -2.85 12.94
C ARG A 41 -1.60 -3.22 11.46
N THR A 42 -2.79 -3.55 10.96
CA THR A 42 -3.06 -3.65 9.52
C THR A 42 -4.19 -2.69 9.17
N GLY A 43 -4.20 -2.18 7.93
CA GLY A 43 -5.28 -1.31 7.50
C GLY A 43 -5.36 -1.15 6.00
N ARG A 44 -6.44 -0.51 5.56
CA ARG A 44 -6.64 -0.10 4.16
C ARG A 44 -7.03 1.36 4.03
N THR A 45 -6.85 1.91 2.85
CA THR A 45 -7.16 3.31 2.56
C THR A 45 -7.33 3.53 1.05
N ASN A 46 -8.06 4.56 0.67
CA ASN A 46 -8.15 5.05 -0.71
C ASN A 46 -7.03 6.04 -1.08
N ASP A 47 -6.20 6.36 -0.08
CA ASP A 47 -5.07 7.26 -0.18
C ASP A 47 -4.04 6.90 0.87
N LEU A 48 -2.95 6.26 0.43
CA LEU A 48 -1.86 5.78 1.29
C LEU A 48 -1.04 6.94 1.85
N ALA A 49 -0.70 7.94 1.04
CA ALA A 49 0.09 9.10 1.44
C ALA A 49 -0.64 9.94 2.52
N ARG A 50 -1.94 10.20 2.32
CA ARG A 50 -2.77 10.86 3.34
C ARG A 50 -2.82 10.05 4.62
N ARG A 51 -3.02 8.73 4.52
CA ARG A 51 -3.12 7.85 5.69
C ARG A 51 -1.83 7.78 6.50
N GLN A 52 -0.69 7.73 5.82
CA GLN A 52 0.62 7.79 6.46
C GLN A 52 0.78 9.10 7.25
N SER A 53 0.43 10.23 6.62
CA SER A 53 0.47 11.55 7.27
C SER A 53 -0.45 11.63 8.50
N GLU A 54 -1.61 10.97 8.47
CA GLU A 54 -2.51 10.88 9.62
C GLU A 54 -1.90 10.08 10.77
N HIS A 55 -1.20 8.98 10.46
CA HIS A 55 -0.53 8.17 11.47
C HIS A 55 0.66 8.90 12.11
N GLN A 56 1.43 9.66 11.32
CA GLN A 56 2.53 10.49 11.80
C GLN A 56 2.11 11.61 12.76
N ARG A 57 0.84 12.02 12.74
CA ARG A 57 0.28 13.07 13.62
C ARG A 57 -0.44 12.53 14.84
N ASN A 58 -0.55 11.20 14.95
CA ASN A 58 -1.29 10.54 16.01
C ASN A 58 -0.31 9.98 17.03
N SER A 59 -0.38 10.45 18.28
CA SER A 59 0.54 10.06 19.36
C SER A 59 0.63 8.55 19.64
N VAL A 60 -0.38 7.76 19.24
CA VAL A 60 -0.35 6.30 19.39
C VAL A 60 0.46 5.61 18.29
N THR A 61 0.56 6.23 17.11
CA THR A 61 1.13 5.59 15.90
C THR A 61 2.26 6.38 15.26
N GLU A 62 2.60 7.56 15.78
CA GLU A 62 3.58 8.48 15.19
C GLU A 62 4.99 7.89 15.10
N ASN A 63 5.32 6.97 16.02
CA ASN A 63 6.62 6.29 16.07
C ASN A 63 6.61 4.92 15.39
N LEU A 64 5.51 4.51 14.74
CA LEU A 64 5.44 3.24 14.03
C LEU A 64 5.86 3.41 12.58
N GLN A 65 6.52 2.39 12.03
CA GLN A 65 6.89 2.34 10.62
C GLN A 65 5.65 2.04 9.78
N PHE A 66 5.39 2.87 8.76
CA PHE A 66 4.26 2.71 7.83
C PHE A 66 4.75 2.10 6.53
N ASP A 67 4.23 0.92 6.18
CA ASP A 67 4.57 0.23 4.93
C ASP A 67 3.31 -0.05 4.12
N ALA A 68 3.27 0.45 2.88
CA ALA A 68 2.27 0.07 1.90
C ALA A 68 2.61 -1.31 1.34
N VAL A 69 1.75 -2.30 1.57
CA VAL A 69 2.01 -3.71 1.22
C VAL A 69 1.33 -4.14 -0.09
N HIS A 70 0.21 -3.51 -0.44
CA HIS A 70 -0.47 -3.70 -1.73
C HIS A 70 -1.06 -2.38 -2.20
N TYR A 71 -0.94 -2.09 -3.50
CA TYR A 71 -1.50 -0.90 -4.13
C TYR A 71 -2.71 -1.28 -4.98
N THR A 72 -3.89 -0.75 -4.65
CA THR A 72 -5.11 -0.93 -5.45
C THR A 72 -6.16 0.09 -5.06
N ASP A 73 -6.88 0.62 -6.05
CA ASP A 73 -8.04 1.50 -5.85
C ASP A 73 -9.37 0.72 -5.87
N ASN A 74 -9.33 -0.59 -6.11
CA ASN A 74 -10.50 -1.44 -6.10
C ASN A 74 -10.89 -1.78 -4.65
N TYR A 75 -12.09 -1.34 -4.25
CA TYR A 75 -12.61 -1.58 -2.91
C TYR A 75 -12.69 -3.07 -2.54
N ALA A 76 -13.07 -3.94 -3.47
CA ALA A 76 -13.21 -5.38 -3.21
C ALA A 76 -11.84 -6.02 -2.96
N GLU A 77 -10.83 -5.66 -3.75
CA GLU A 77 -9.45 -6.08 -3.57
C GLU A 77 -8.92 -5.60 -2.22
N GLN A 78 -9.07 -4.31 -1.90
CA GLN A 78 -8.65 -3.76 -0.61
C GLN A 78 -9.27 -4.51 0.59
N ARG A 79 -10.54 -4.94 0.51
CA ARG A 79 -11.19 -5.72 1.57
C ARG A 79 -10.52 -7.08 1.78
N GLY A 80 -10.33 -7.83 0.69
CA GLY A 80 -9.77 -9.17 0.77
C GLY A 80 -8.29 -9.14 1.12
N LEU A 81 -7.51 -8.22 0.53
CA LEU A 81 -6.09 -8.06 0.82
C LEU A 81 -5.86 -7.67 2.28
N GLU A 82 -6.66 -6.74 2.83
CA GLU A 82 -6.58 -6.40 4.26
C GLU A 82 -6.90 -7.61 5.14
N GLN A 83 -7.86 -8.45 4.74
CA GLN A 83 -8.17 -9.70 5.46
C GLN A 83 -7.01 -10.70 5.42
N ILE A 84 -6.36 -10.88 4.26
CA ILE A 84 -5.19 -11.76 4.12
C ILE A 84 -4.02 -11.25 4.98
N VAL A 85 -3.71 -9.95 4.91
CA VAL A 85 -2.64 -9.34 5.71
C VAL A 85 -2.97 -9.42 7.20
N TYR A 86 -4.22 -9.22 7.60
CA TYR A 86 -4.68 -9.41 8.98
C TYR A 86 -4.50 -10.85 9.46
N ASP A 87 -4.92 -11.84 8.67
CA ASP A 87 -4.85 -13.26 9.05
C ASP A 87 -3.37 -13.75 9.14
N LYS A 88 -2.48 -13.17 8.33
CA LYS A 88 -1.02 -13.42 8.39
C LYS A 88 -0.33 -12.77 9.62
N ASN A 89 -0.98 -11.82 10.28
CA ASN A 89 -0.40 -11.02 11.37
C ASN A 89 -1.24 -11.11 12.66
N PRO A 90 -1.35 -12.30 13.29
CA PRO A 90 -2.16 -12.47 14.50
C PRO A 90 -1.69 -11.58 15.66
N GLN A 91 -0.40 -11.26 15.76
CA GLN A 91 0.12 -10.37 16.80
C GLN A 91 -0.44 -8.94 16.72
N ALA A 92 -0.88 -8.50 15.53
CA ALA A 92 -1.52 -7.20 15.35
C ALA A 92 -2.91 -7.13 16.01
N MET A 93 -3.51 -8.25 16.43
CA MET A 93 -4.79 -8.28 17.13
C MET A 93 -4.70 -7.68 18.52
N ALA A 94 -5.72 -6.94 18.93
CA ALA A 94 -5.77 -6.33 20.27
C ALA A 94 -5.69 -7.35 21.42
N SER A 95 -6.18 -8.58 21.22
CA SER A 95 -6.04 -9.67 22.19
C SER A 95 -4.59 -10.13 22.41
N ASN A 96 -3.70 -9.80 21.47
CA ASN A 96 -2.30 -10.21 21.46
C ASN A 96 -1.36 -9.01 21.67
N GLY A 97 -1.89 -7.86 22.09
CA GLY A 97 -1.12 -6.64 22.34
C GLY A 97 -1.05 -5.66 21.16
N GLY A 98 -1.56 -6.03 19.98
CA GLY A 98 -1.60 -5.15 18.81
C GLY A 98 -2.75 -4.12 18.84
N LEU A 99 -2.89 -3.38 17.74
CA LEU A 99 -3.82 -2.25 17.58
C LEU A 99 -5.08 -2.58 16.76
N ASN A 100 -5.19 -3.79 16.20
CA ASN A 100 -6.38 -4.20 15.46
C ASN A 100 -7.51 -4.60 16.42
N LYS A 101 -8.48 -3.70 16.59
CA LYS A 101 -9.64 -3.91 17.47
C LYS A 101 -10.77 -4.70 16.82
N VAL A 102 -10.84 -4.69 15.49
CA VAL A 102 -11.90 -5.35 14.71
C VAL A 102 -11.30 -6.10 13.54
N ARG A 103 -11.97 -7.18 13.13
CA ARG A 103 -11.62 -7.92 11.92
C ARG A 103 -11.94 -7.08 10.67
N PRO A 104 -11.11 -7.14 9.62
CA PRO A 104 -11.41 -6.50 8.34
C PRO A 104 -12.76 -6.94 7.82
N ILE A 105 -12.95 -8.24 7.55
CA ILE A 105 -14.19 -8.81 7.03
C ILE A 105 -14.85 -9.69 8.10
N SER A 106 -16.11 -9.39 8.43
CA SER A 106 -16.92 -10.26 9.28
C SER A 106 -17.07 -11.66 8.65
N PRO A 107 -16.92 -12.76 9.42
CA PRO A 107 -17.17 -14.12 8.92
C PRO A 107 -18.59 -14.32 8.37
N LYS A 108 -19.56 -13.52 8.82
CA LYS A 108 -20.96 -13.59 8.38
C LYS A 108 -21.27 -12.64 7.20
N ASN A 109 -20.28 -11.96 6.65
CA ASN A 109 -20.49 -11.06 5.53
C ASN A 109 -20.82 -11.86 4.26
N LYS A 110 -21.99 -11.63 3.68
CA LYS A 110 -22.46 -12.30 2.45
C LYS A 110 -21.52 -12.12 1.24
N ASN A 111 -20.72 -11.06 1.21
CA ASN A 111 -19.75 -10.77 0.15
C ASN A 111 -18.33 -11.23 0.51
N ARG A 112 -18.14 -11.96 1.62
CA ARG A 112 -16.80 -12.36 2.08
C ARG A 112 -16.03 -13.08 0.97
N GLU A 113 -16.64 -14.08 0.37
CA GLU A 113 -16.03 -14.87 -0.71
C GLU A 113 -15.62 -13.99 -1.89
N SER A 114 -16.52 -13.14 -2.38
CA SER A 114 -16.21 -12.20 -3.48
C SER A 114 -15.04 -11.26 -3.17
N TYR A 115 -14.88 -10.80 -1.92
CA TYR A 115 -13.72 -9.99 -1.54
C TYR A 115 -12.43 -10.81 -1.53
N MET A 116 -12.48 -12.04 -1.01
CA MET A 116 -11.31 -12.93 -1.00
C MET A 116 -10.90 -13.30 -2.43
N ASP A 117 -11.85 -13.59 -3.32
CA ASP A 117 -11.59 -13.89 -4.73
C ASP A 117 -10.94 -12.71 -5.45
N ALA A 118 -11.43 -11.49 -5.20
CA ALA A 118 -10.84 -10.28 -5.79
C ALA A 118 -9.38 -10.10 -5.33
N ALA A 119 -9.10 -10.33 -4.04
CA ALA A 119 -7.75 -10.27 -3.51
C ALA A 119 -6.83 -11.36 -4.07
N ASN A 120 -7.30 -12.60 -4.19
CA ASN A 120 -6.51 -13.68 -4.76
C ASN A 120 -6.14 -13.39 -6.23
N LYS A 121 -7.10 -12.91 -7.03
CA LYS A 121 -6.83 -12.48 -8.40
C LYS A 121 -5.78 -11.36 -8.46
N HIS A 122 -5.87 -10.38 -7.57
CA HIS A 122 -4.87 -9.32 -7.47
C HIS A 122 -3.47 -9.89 -7.20
N LEU A 123 -3.35 -10.81 -6.24
CA LEU A 123 -2.07 -11.46 -5.91
C LEU A 123 -1.52 -12.32 -7.07
N GLU A 124 -2.38 -13.06 -7.77
CA GLU A 124 -1.98 -13.84 -8.95
C GLU A 124 -1.42 -12.95 -10.08
N HIS A 125 -1.98 -11.75 -10.26
CA HIS A 125 -1.50 -10.80 -11.25
C HIS A 125 -0.16 -10.16 -10.85
N ASP A 126 0.03 -9.84 -9.57
CA ASP A 126 1.29 -9.29 -9.06
C ASP A 126 2.46 -10.31 -9.13
N GLU A 127 2.18 -11.60 -8.91
CA GLU A 127 3.21 -12.67 -8.94
C GLU A 127 3.54 -13.17 -10.36
N GLY A 128 2.74 -12.82 -11.37
CA GLY A 128 2.91 -13.25 -12.76
C GLY A 128 3.73 -12.31 -13.66
N GLY A 129 4.21 -11.18 -13.13
CA GLY A 129 5.02 -10.19 -13.84
C GLY A 129 6.51 -10.31 -13.50
N SER A 130 7.22 -11.25 -14.12
CA SER A 130 8.69 -11.32 -14.14
C SER A 130 9.19 -11.75 -15.51
#